data_AF-A0A367A6E8-F1
#
_entry.id   AF-A0A367A6E8-F1
#
_cell.length_a   1.000
_cell.length_b   1.000
_cell.length_c   1.000
_cell.angle_alpha   90.00
_cell.angle_beta   90.00
_cell.angle_gamma   90.00
#
_symmetry.space_group_name_H-M   'P 1'
#
loop_
_entity.id
_entity.type
_entity.pdbx_description
1 polymer ?
#
loop_
_entity_poly.entity_id
_entity_poly.type
_entity_poly.pdbx_seq_one_letter_code
_entity_poly.pdbx_strand_id
1 'polypeptide(L)'
;MTTTDPPAPIPGPNPGSRHLLEQIHLKELEIRRIPDEPVRGPRGQYMTRREARERHDFVKAEIDAAEAGGSLKHRTVRRSTKALTLLFLAVIDFPVMLWLVSSVFNVDWAHPVGLRLVISVVLSVLATAGAAWVLYHVGHIRRDDKNDRREPDWREMSVPARVSLVGVALLVILVSVVMFVRVFTEGVLSGLSGLALLLSVLVALIMLLSAALVFFTAFRDGSPEQEDLAHYSALVHDGERRQRRLVDDVVRLRMHHNMLEERDAGSSDGRSADGADAHVVRVDYARQPLLPPSSNGRKAPAIGGDQPTP
;
A
#
# COMPACT_ATOMS: atom_id res chain seq x y z
N MET A 1 -37.60 -11.85 76.12
CA MET A 1 -36.45 -11.14 75.50
C MET A 1 -35.88 -12.06 74.44
N THR A 2 -36.30 -11.88 73.20
CA THR A 2 -35.79 -12.61 72.04
C THR A 2 -34.50 -11.93 71.59
N THR A 3 -33.37 -12.59 71.83
CA THR A 3 -32.06 -12.16 71.39
C THR A 3 -31.99 -12.36 69.88
N THR A 4 -32.15 -11.28 69.11
CA THR A 4 -31.92 -11.28 67.67
C THR A 4 -30.41 -11.34 67.44
N ASP A 5 -29.90 -12.50 67.05
CA ASP A 5 -28.51 -12.64 66.63
C ASP A 5 -28.23 -11.72 65.44
N PRO A 6 -27.10 -10.99 65.42
CA PRO A 6 -26.75 -10.14 64.30
C PRO A 6 -26.58 -10.99 63.03
N PRO A 7 -27.09 -10.54 61.87
CA PRO A 7 -26.95 -11.26 60.62
C PRO A 7 -25.45 -11.47 60.33
N ALA A 8 -25.10 -12.70 59.95
CA ALA A 8 -23.73 -13.04 59.61
C ALA A 8 -23.18 -12.11 58.52
N PRO A 9 -21.91 -11.67 58.61
CA PRO A 9 -21.30 -10.81 57.61
C PRO A 9 -21.37 -11.47 56.23
N ILE A 10 -21.96 -10.77 55.26
CA ILE A 10 -22.05 -11.23 53.88
C ILE A 10 -20.61 -11.47 53.39
N PRO A 11 -20.27 -12.69 52.92
CA PRO A 11 -18.93 -12.98 52.44
C PRO A 11 -18.60 -12.03 51.28
N GLY A 12 -17.50 -11.30 51.43
CA GLY A 12 -17.04 -10.38 50.41
C GLY A 12 -16.68 -11.14 49.11
N PRO A 13 -16.79 -10.49 47.94
CA PRO A 13 -16.51 -11.12 46.66
C PRO A 13 -15.08 -11.68 46.62
N ASN A 14 -14.95 -12.87 46.02
CA ASN A 14 -13.70 -13.59 45.85
C ASN A 14 -12.62 -12.66 45.26
N PRO A 15 -11.41 -12.56 45.86
CA PRO A 15 -10.35 -11.69 45.37
C PRO A 15 -9.98 -11.93 43.90
N GLY A 16 -10.12 -13.17 43.41
CA GLY A 16 -9.91 -13.50 41.99
C GLY A 16 -10.95 -12.86 41.06
N SER A 17 -12.21 -12.79 41.49
CA SER A 17 -13.29 -12.17 40.74
C SER A 17 -13.09 -10.66 40.58
N ARG A 18 -12.66 -9.97 41.65
CA ARG A 18 -12.32 -8.54 41.62
C ARG A 18 -11.21 -8.22 40.61
N HIS A 19 -10.17 -9.05 40.57
CA HIS A 19 -9.06 -8.86 39.65
C HIS A 19 -9.47 -9.02 38.17
N LEU A 20 -10.36 -9.96 37.86
CA LEU A 20 -10.88 -10.13 36.49
C LEU A 20 -11.72 -8.94 36.05
N LEU A 21 -12.58 -8.41 36.93
CA LEU A 21 -13.37 -7.22 36.63
C LEU A 21 -12.50 -5.98 36.38
N GLU A 22 -11.43 -5.81 37.17
CA GLU A 22 -10.45 -4.75 36.95
C GLU A 22 -9.76 -4.90 35.59
N GLN A 23 -9.30 -6.10 35.23
CA GLN A 23 -8.69 -6.35 33.91
C GLN A 23 -9.67 -6.09 32.76
N ILE A 24 -10.93 -6.49 32.89
CA ILE A 24 -11.98 -6.21 31.90
C ILE A 24 -12.14 -4.69 31.75
N HIS A 25 -12.25 -3.96 32.86
CA HIS A 25 -12.40 -2.50 32.83
C HIS A 25 -11.22 -1.81 32.16
N LEU A 26 -9.98 -2.22 32.49
CA LEU A 26 -8.76 -1.68 31.87
C LEU A 26 -8.72 -1.93 30.36
N LYS A 27 -9.07 -3.14 29.90
CA LYS A 27 -9.13 -3.45 28.46
C LYS A 27 -10.24 -2.68 27.75
N GLU A 28 -11.41 -2.52 28.38
CA GLU A 28 -12.49 -1.69 27.82
C GLU A 28 -12.07 -0.22 27.68
N LEU A 29 -11.32 0.33 28.64
CA LEU A 29 -10.72 1.66 28.54
C LEU A 29 -9.70 1.74 27.40
N GLU A 30 -8.86 0.71 27.22
CA GLU A 30 -7.92 0.64 26.10
C GLU A 30 -8.65 0.64 24.75
N ILE A 31 -9.70 -0.18 24.60
CA ILE A 31 -10.54 -0.23 23.40
C ILE A 31 -11.11 1.14 23.05
N ARG A 32 -11.57 1.89 24.06
CA ARG A 32 -12.11 3.25 23.87
C ARG A 32 -11.06 4.26 23.42
N ARG A 33 -9.79 4.05 23.75
CA ARG A 33 -8.68 4.96 23.40
C ARG A 33 -8.10 4.72 22.02
N ILE A 34 -8.25 3.52 21.45
CA ILE A 34 -7.67 3.19 20.12
C ILE A 34 -7.99 4.24 19.04
N PRO A 35 -9.24 4.73 18.88
CA PRO A 35 -9.55 5.73 17.87
C PRO A 35 -8.78 7.05 18.03
N ASP A 36 -8.43 7.41 19.26
CA ASP A 36 -7.75 8.67 19.59
C ASP A 36 -6.22 8.51 19.70
N GLU A 37 -5.69 7.31 19.45
CA GLU A 37 -4.25 7.08 19.42
C GLU A 37 -3.58 7.92 18.32
N PRO A 38 -2.49 8.63 18.63
CA PRO A 38 -1.74 9.39 17.64
C PRO A 38 -1.03 8.45 16.67
N VAL A 39 -1.19 8.71 15.37
CA VAL A 39 -0.54 8.01 14.28
C VAL A 39 0.08 9.01 13.30
N ARG A 40 1.07 8.55 12.53
CA ARG A 40 1.78 9.36 11.54
C ARG A 40 1.14 9.16 10.16
N GLY A 41 0.64 10.25 9.59
CA GLY A 41 0.10 10.29 8.23
C GLY A 41 1.16 10.15 7.14
N PRO A 42 0.74 10.03 5.87
CA PRO A 42 1.63 9.76 4.74
C PRO A 42 2.63 10.90 4.48
N ARG A 43 2.27 12.15 4.81
CA ARG A 43 3.14 13.33 4.65
C ARG A 43 3.84 13.71 5.96
N GLY A 44 3.88 12.80 6.92
CA GLY A 44 4.54 12.98 8.20
C GLY A 44 3.75 13.77 9.25
N GLN A 45 2.50 14.17 8.95
CA GLN A 45 1.64 14.86 9.91
C GLN A 45 1.15 13.93 11.03
N TYR A 46 1.05 14.43 12.26
CA TYR A 46 0.44 13.71 13.38
C TYR A 46 -1.09 13.86 13.31
N MET A 47 -1.81 12.75 13.43
CA MET A 47 -3.28 12.70 13.44
C MET A 47 -3.78 11.57 14.33
N THR A 48 -5.04 11.60 14.72
CA THR A 48 -5.65 10.46 15.43
C THR A 48 -6.01 9.33 14.43
N ARG A 49 -6.16 8.09 14.91
CA ARG A 49 -6.67 6.99 14.05
C ARG A 49 -8.07 7.28 13.50
N ARG A 50 -8.89 7.98 14.28
CA ARG A 50 -10.21 8.46 13.85
C ARG A 50 -10.10 9.42 12.67
N GLU A 51 -9.23 10.43 12.77
CA GLU A 51 -8.96 11.34 11.66
C GLU A 51 -8.39 10.60 10.44
N ALA A 52 -7.51 9.62 10.64
CA ALA A 52 -6.99 8.80 9.55
C ALA A 52 -8.11 8.01 8.82
N ARG A 53 -9.11 7.53 9.57
CA ARG A 53 -10.30 6.87 9.00
C ARG A 53 -11.19 7.84 8.25
N GLU A 54 -11.45 9.02 8.82
CA GLU A 54 -12.22 10.07 8.14
C GLU A 54 -11.55 10.49 6.82
N ARG A 55 -10.22 10.65 6.81
CA ARG A 55 -9.45 10.93 5.59
C ARG A 55 -9.44 9.79 4.61
N HIS A 56 -9.31 8.54 5.08
CA HIS A 56 -9.44 7.36 4.23
C HIS A 56 -10.79 7.37 3.48
N ASP A 57 -11.88 7.56 4.21
CA ASP A 57 -13.23 7.51 3.63
C ASP A 57 -13.48 8.68 2.67
N PHE A 58 -12.93 9.87 2.97
CA PHE A 58 -12.98 11.02 2.08
C PHE A 58 -12.22 10.76 0.77
N VAL A 59 -10.94 10.37 0.85
CA VAL A 59 -10.10 10.12 -0.33
C VAL A 59 -10.67 8.98 -1.17
N LYS A 60 -11.19 7.94 -0.52
CA LYS A 60 -11.86 6.83 -1.20
C LYS A 60 -13.09 7.32 -1.97
N ALA A 61 -13.94 8.13 -1.35
CA ALA A 61 -15.13 8.65 -2.01
C ALA A 61 -14.79 9.55 -3.21
N GLU A 62 -13.73 10.35 -3.12
CA GLU A 62 -13.24 11.17 -4.22
C GLU A 62 -12.74 10.32 -5.39
N ILE A 63 -11.93 9.28 -5.12
CA ILE A 63 -11.45 8.34 -6.14
C ILE A 63 -12.62 7.57 -6.77
N ASP A 64 -13.53 7.04 -5.96
CA ASP A 64 -14.70 6.29 -6.44
C ASP A 64 -15.60 7.19 -7.32
N ALA A 65 -15.77 8.46 -6.97
CA ALA A 65 -16.52 9.43 -7.76
C ALA A 65 -15.82 9.76 -9.09
N ALA A 66 -14.49 9.94 -9.08
CA ALA A 66 -13.70 10.17 -10.28
C ALA A 66 -13.74 8.95 -11.23
N GLU A 67 -13.59 7.74 -10.70
CA GLU A 67 -13.69 6.50 -11.47
C GLU A 67 -15.10 6.28 -12.03
N ALA A 68 -16.16 6.58 -11.26
CA ALA A 68 -17.53 6.54 -11.74
C ALA A 68 -17.79 7.55 -12.88
N GLY A 69 -17.10 8.70 -12.86
CA GLY A 69 -17.06 9.66 -13.96
C GLY A 69 -16.23 9.21 -15.17
N GLY A 70 -15.61 8.03 -15.12
CA GLY A 70 -14.77 7.48 -16.18
C GLY A 70 -13.31 7.95 -16.14
N SER A 71 -12.89 8.65 -15.08
CA SER A 71 -11.48 9.08 -14.94
C SER A 71 -10.57 7.87 -14.75
N LEU A 72 -9.50 7.82 -15.53
CA LEU A 72 -8.46 6.80 -15.43
C LEU A 72 -7.28 7.28 -14.58
N LYS A 73 -7.35 8.48 -13.98
CA LYS A 73 -6.27 9.14 -13.25
C LYS A 73 -5.70 8.27 -12.12
N HIS A 74 -6.55 7.60 -11.34
CA HIS A 74 -6.14 6.92 -10.12
C HIS A 74 -5.64 5.48 -10.33
N ARG A 75 -6.05 4.81 -11.41
CA ARG A 75 -5.74 3.39 -11.60
C ARG A 75 -4.22 3.11 -11.62
N THR A 76 -3.80 2.09 -10.88
CA THR A 76 -2.39 1.72 -10.73
C THR A 76 -1.89 0.86 -11.88
N VAL A 77 -0.59 0.92 -12.17
CA VAL A 77 0.05 -0.01 -13.11
C VAL A 77 0.39 -1.30 -12.34
N ARG A 78 0.09 -2.46 -12.93
CA ARG A 78 0.40 -3.76 -12.31
C ARG A 78 1.91 -3.87 -12.06
N ARG A 79 2.30 -4.41 -10.90
CA ARG A 79 3.71 -4.61 -10.52
C ARG A 79 4.49 -5.44 -11.55
N SER A 80 3.84 -6.44 -12.15
CA SER A 80 4.42 -7.26 -13.23
C SER A 80 4.76 -6.44 -14.46
N THR A 81 3.91 -5.51 -14.87
CA THR A 81 4.18 -4.62 -16.01
C THR A 81 5.38 -3.71 -15.73
N LYS A 82 5.49 -3.16 -14.52
CA LYS A 82 6.67 -2.35 -14.13
C LYS A 82 7.95 -3.17 -14.17
N ALA A 83 7.93 -4.38 -13.58
CA ALA A 83 9.06 -5.28 -13.57
C ALA A 83 9.46 -5.70 -15.00
N LEU A 84 8.47 -5.99 -15.86
CA LEU A 84 8.71 -6.34 -17.26
C LEU A 84 9.32 -5.17 -18.03
N THR A 85 8.84 -3.94 -17.82
CA THR A 85 9.40 -2.73 -18.45
C THR A 85 10.85 -2.49 -18.01
N LEU A 86 11.15 -2.61 -16.71
CA LEU A 86 12.51 -2.46 -16.20
C LEU A 86 13.44 -3.57 -16.70
N LEU A 87 12.96 -4.81 -16.73
CA LEU A 87 13.72 -5.94 -17.26
C LEU A 87 14.00 -5.77 -18.76
N PHE A 88 13.00 -5.38 -19.54
CA PHE A 88 13.14 -5.13 -20.97
C PHE A 88 14.14 -4.01 -21.25
N LEU A 89 14.07 -2.91 -20.51
CA LEU A 89 15.06 -1.84 -20.57
C LEU A 89 16.46 -2.39 -20.26
N ALA A 90 16.63 -3.09 -19.15
CA ALA A 90 17.94 -3.60 -18.74
C ALA A 90 18.52 -4.58 -19.79
N VAL A 91 17.71 -5.50 -20.32
CA VAL A 91 18.15 -6.50 -21.30
C VAL A 91 18.56 -5.87 -22.63
N ILE A 92 17.97 -4.74 -23.02
CA ILE A 92 18.28 -4.09 -24.30
C ILE A 92 19.36 -3.02 -24.14
N ASP A 93 19.23 -2.14 -23.15
CA ASP A 93 20.13 -1.01 -22.94
C ASP A 93 21.49 -1.47 -22.41
N PHE A 94 21.52 -2.46 -21.49
CA PHE A 94 22.79 -2.88 -20.90
C PHE A 94 23.79 -3.44 -21.93
N PRO A 95 23.44 -4.36 -22.85
CA PRO A 95 24.39 -4.83 -23.87
C PRO A 95 24.88 -3.70 -24.78
N VAL A 96 23.99 -2.78 -25.16
CA VAL A 96 24.35 -1.63 -26.00
C VAL A 96 25.31 -0.71 -25.25
N MET A 97 25.01 -0.37 -24.00
CA MET A 97 25.88 0.44 -23.14
C MET A 97 27.20 -0.28 -22.82
N LEU A 98 27.17 -1.58 -22.58
CA LEU A 98 28.36 -2.39 -22.31
C LEU A 98 29.29 -2.35 -23.50
N TRP A 99 28.76 -2.62 -24.68
CA TRP A 99 29.51 -2.55 -25.91
C TRP A 99 30.03 -1.13 -26.18
N LEU A 100 29.21 -0.11 -25.88
CA LEU A 100 29.59 1.30 -26.04
C LEU A 100 30.86 1.61 -25.25
N VAL A 101 30.78 1.35 -23.95
CA VAL A 101 31.86 1.65 -23.03
C VAL A 101 33.05 0.73 -23.29
N SER A 102 32.82 -0.52 -23.70
CA SER A 102 33.90 -1.46 -24.05
C SER A 102 34.73 -1.00 -25.24
N SER A 103 34.13 -0.42 -26.28
CA SER A 103 34.94 0.11 -27.39
C SER A 103 35.65 1.41 -27.04
N VAL A 104 35.09 2.27 -26.16
CA VAL A 104 35.79 3.46 -25.65
C VAL A 104 37.05 3.07 -24.87
N PHE A 105 36.98 2.03 -24.04
CA PHE A 105 38.13 1.52 -23.30
C PHE A 105 38.99 0.54 -24.10
N ASN A 106 38.68 0.30 -25.38
CA ASN A 106 39.37 -0.65 -26.26
C ASN A 106 39.57 -2.01 -25.57
N VAL A 107 38.46 -2.60 -25.13
CA VAL A 107 38.43 -3.95 -24.53
C VAL A 107 38.77 -4.96 -25.61
N ASP A 108 39.78 -5.80 -25.34
CA ASP A 108 40.11 -6.93 -26.20
C ASP A 108 39.12 -8.07 -25.93
N TRP A 109 38.23 -8.32 -26.89
CA TRP A 109 37.24 -9.40 -26.80
C TRP A 109 37.85 -10.79 -27.02
N ALA A 110 39.08 -10.89 -27.55
CA ALA A 110 39.80 -12.17 -27.62
C ALA A 110 40.32 -12.60 -26.23
N HIS A 111 40.63 -11.63 -25.37
CA HIS A 111 41.06 -11.84 -23.99
C HIS A 111 40.23 -10.98 -23.04
N PRO A 112 38.94 -11.31 -22.83
CA PRO A 112 38.00 -10.45 -22.11
C PRO A 112 38.30 -10.29 -20.61
N VAL A 113 39.34 -10.93 -20.09
CA VAL A 113 39.76 -10.83 -18.70
C VAL A 113 40.71 -9.64 -18.52
N GLY A 114 40.20 -8.55 -17.96
CA GLY A 114 41.04 -7.40 -17.63
C GLY A 114 40.28 -6.25 -16.96
N LEU A 115 41.04 -5.34 -16.36
CA LEU A 115 40.51 -4.16 -15.67
C LEU A 115 39.61 -3.30 -16.58
N ARG A 116 39.92 -3.24 -17.88
CA ARG A 116 39.14 -2.48 -18.88
C ARG A 116 37.70 -3.00 -18.99
N LEU A 117 37.51 -4.32 -19.10
CA LEU A 117 36.16 -4.89 -19.15
C LEU A 117 35.40 -4.62 -17.85
N VAL A 118 36.06 -4.77 -16.70
CA VAL A 118 35.43 -4.50 -15.39
C VAL A 118 34.95 -3.05 -15.31
N ILE A 119 35.79 -2.08 -15.68
CA ILE A 119 35.41 -0.66 -15.72
C ILE A 119 34.25 -0.44 -16.68
N SER A 120 34.27 -1.07 -17.86
CA SER A 120 33.18 -0.95 -18.83
C SER A 120 31.87 -1.50 -18.29
N VAL A 121 31.86 -2.69 -17.67
CA VAL A 121 30.68 -3.27 -17.04
C VAL A 121 30.12 -2.34 -15.97
N VAL A 122 30.97 -1.84 -15.06
CA VAL A 122 30.54 -0.96 -13.97
C VAL A 122 29.92 0.33 -14.51
N LEU A 123 30.58 0.99 -15.46
CA LEU A 123 30.08 2.23 -16.04
C LEU A 123 28.79 2.02 -16.82
N SER A 124 28.65 0.90 -17.54
CA SER A 124 27.43 0.59 -18.28
C SER A 124 26.26 0.27 -17.35
N VAL A 125 26.49 -0.46 -16.25
CA VAL A 125 25.48 -0.64 -15.20
C VAL A 125 25.06 0.71 -14.61
N LEU A 126 26.02 1.58 -14.27
CA LEU A 126 25.72 2.90 -13.73
C LEU A 126 24.96 3.79 -14.72
N ALA A 127 25.31 3.75 -16.00
CA ALA A 127 24.63 4.50 -17.05
C ALA A 127 23.18 4.02 -17.22
N THR A 128 22.97 2.71 -17.37
CA THR A 128 21.63 2.10 -17.53
C THR A 128 20.77 2.31 -16.29
N ALA A 129 21.29 1.97 -15.10
CA ALA A 129 20.56 2.14 -13.85
C ALA A 129 20.31 3.61 -13.51
N GLY A 130 21.30 4.49 -13.76
CA GLY A 130 21.16 5.93 -13.55
C GLY A 130 20.12 6.55 -14.47
N ALA A 131 20.13 6.21 -15.77
CA ALA A 131 19.11 6.67 -16.71
C ALA A 131 17.72 6.17 -16.31
N ALA A 132 17.59 4.88 -15.98
CA ALA A 132 16.34 4.29 -15.51
C ALA A 132 15.83 5.00 -14.24
N TRP A 133 16.71 5.25 -13.27
CA TRP A 133 16.40 5.94 -12.02
C TRP A 133 15.92 7.37 -12.28
N VAL A 134 16.64 8.15 -13.09
CA VAL A 134 16.27 9.54 -13.42
C VAL A 134 14.91 9.57 -14.13
N LEU A 135 14.70 8.72 -15.13
CA LEU A 135 13.43 8.68 -15.87
C LEU A 135 12.28 8.23 -14.97
N TYR A 136 12.51 7.23 -14.12
CA TYR A 136 11.52 6.78 -13.16
C TYR A 136 11.16 7.88 -12.17
N HIS A 137 12.15 8.56 -11.61
CA HIS A 137 11.95 9.61 -10.61
C HIS A 137 11.25 10.83 -11.21
N VAL A 138 11.64 11.26 -12.40
CA VAL A 138 10.96 12.35 -13.12
C VAL A 138 9.53 11.93 -13.45
N GLY A 139 9.30 10.72 -13.97
CA GLY A 139 7.94 10.23 -14.21
C GLY A 139 7.10 10.18 -12.92
N HIS A 140 7.70 9.76 -11.80
CA HIS A 140 7.05 9.66 -10.50
C HIS A 140 6.65 11.02 -9.92
N ILE A 141 7.55 12.01 -9.93
CA ILE A 141 7.25 13.37 -9.46
C ILE A 141 6.11 14.00 -10.28
N ARG A 142 5.92 13.57 -11.53
CA ARG A 142 4.91 14.13 -12.43
C ARG A 142 3.57 13.43 -12.46
N ARG A 143 3.30 12.53 -11.52
CA ARG A 143 2.00 11.85 -11.42
C ARG A 143 0.84 12.81 -11.17
N ASP A 144 1.10 14.00 -10.63
CA ASP A 144 0.08 15.02 -10.38
C ASP A 144 -0.32 15.80 -11.64
N ASP A 145 0.59 15.94 -12.61
CA ASP A 145 0.41 16.74 -13.82
C ASP A 145 -0.41 16.02 -14.93
N LYS A 146 -1.19 15.00 -14.57
CA LYS A 146 -1.93 14.16 -15.53
C LYS A 146 -3.42 14.47 -15.54
N ASN A 147 -4.01 14.49 -16.74
CA ASN A 147 -5.45 14.63 -16.92
C ASN A 147 -6.20 13.32 -16.62
N ASP A 148 -7.53 13.36 -16.70
CA ASP A 148 -8.41 12.21 -16.50
C ASP A 148 -8.14 11.03 -17.45
N ARG A 149 -7.44 11.26 -18.56
CA ARG A 149 -7.06 10.24 -19.54
C ARG A 149 -5.65 9.67 -19.33
N ARG A 150 -4.92 10.10 -18.29
CA ARG A 150 -3.51 9.74 -18.01
C ARG A 150 -2.52 10.28 -19.02
N GLU A 151 -2.83 11.43 -19.59
CA GLU A 151 -1.94 12.16 -20.49
C GLU A 151 -1.40 13.40 -19.77
N PRO A 152 -0.18 13.83 -20.09
CA PRO A 152 0.39 15.06 -19.55
C PRO A 152 -0.44 16.26 -19.98
N ASP A 153 -0.97 17.02 -19.02
CA ASP A 153 -1.67 18.26 -19.32
C ASP A 153 -0.70 19.44 -19.37
N TRP A 154 -0.26 19.76 -20.59
CA TRP A 154 0.67 20.87 -20.83
C TRP A 154 0.13 22.23 -20.39
N ARG A 155 -1.19 22.42 -20.26
CA ARG A 155 -1.77 23.72 -19.89
C ARG A 155 -1.71 23.93 -18.38
N GLU A 156 -1.91 22.87 -17.61
CA GLU A 156 -1.94 22.90 -16.14
C GLU A 156 -0.55 22.72 -15.52
N MET A 157 0.41 22.15 -16.26
CA MET A 157 1.80 22.02 -15.81
C MET A 157 2.45 23.36 -15.48
N SER A 158 3.11 23.44 -14.33
CA SER A 158 3.93 24.61 -13.97
C SER A 158 5.13 24.80 -14.93
N VAL A 159 5.67 26.01 -15.03
CA VAL A 159 6.85 26.29 -15.87
C VAL A 159 8.06 25.40 -15.55
N PRO A 160 8.51 25.25 -14.27
CA PRO A 160 9.62 24.33 -13.96
C PRO A 160 9.27 22.90 -14.34
N ALA A 161 7.98 22.54 -14.25
CA ALA A 161 7.49 21.26 -14.70
C ALA A 161 7.71 21.04 -16.21
N ARG A 162 7.37 22.01 -17.05
CA ARG A 162 7.58 21.90 -18.49
C ARG A 162 9.08 21.85 -18.84
N VAL A 163 9.89 22.69 -18.20
CA VAL A 163 11.34 22.75 -18.43
C VAL A 163 12.01 21.43 -18.13
N SER A 164 11.70 20.79 -17.00
CA SER A 164 12.32 19.50 -16.67
C SER A 164 11.86 18.36 -17.60
N LEU A 165 10.62 18.39 -18.08
CA LEU A 165 10.11 17.40 -19.04
C LEU A 165 10.81 17.55 -20.41
N VAL A 166 10.95 18.79 -20.88
CA VAL A 166 11.71 19.11 -22.10
C VAL A 166 13.17 18.71 -21.94
N GLY A 167 13.78 18.97 -20.78
CA GLY A 167 15.16 18.56 -20.48
C GLY A 167 15.36 17.05 -20.56
N VAL A 168 14.45 16.26 -19.99
CA VAL A 168 14.50 14.79 -20.11
C VAL A 168 14.27 14.34 -21.54
N ALA A 169 13.31 14.92 -22.25
CA ALA A 169 13.07 14.60 -23.67
C ALA A 169 14.32 14.87 -24.52
N LEU A 170 14.97 16.02 -24.34
CA LEU A 170 16.22 16.38 -25.01
C LEU A 170 17.35 15.41 -24.67
N LEU A 171 17.49 15.01 -23.40
CA LEU A 171 18.49 14.04 -22.99
C LEU A 171 18.27 12.68 -23.66
N VAL A 172 17.03 12.19 -23.69
CA VAL A 172 16.68 10.91 -24.34
C VAL A 172 16.93 10.99 -25.86
N ILE A 173 16.56 12.10 -26.50
CA ILE A 173 16.85 12.34 -27.92
C ILE A 173 18.36 12.34 -28.17
N LEU A 174 19.14 13.05 -27.34
CA LEU A 174 20.59 13.12 -27.46
C LEU A 174 21.23 11.73 -27.34
N VAL A 175 20.84 10.94 -26.35
CA VAL A 175 21.32 9.55 -26.19
C VAL A 175 20.96 8.72 -27.42
N SER A 176 19.74 8.84 -27.94
CA SER A 176 19.29 8.11 -29.13
C SER A 176 20.10 8.49 -30.38
N VAL A 177 20.43 9.77 -30.54
CA VAL A 177 21.28 10.27 -31.63
C VAL A 177 22.71 9.73 -31.51
N VAL A 178 23.29 9.73 -30.30
CA VAL A 178 24.63 9.17 -30.07
C VAL A 178 24.65 7.68 -30.43
N MET A 179 23.60 6.93 -30.05
CA MET A 179 23.46 5.51 -30.42
C MET A 179 23.34 5.32 -31.94
N PHE A 180 22.54 6.15 -32.61
CA PHE A 180 22.42 6.13 -34.07
C PHE A 180 23.79 6.34 -34.74
N VAL A 181 24.49 7.43 -34.41
CA VAL A 181 25.78 7.76 -35.03
C VAL A 181 26.76 6.62 -34.82
N ARG A 182 26.80 6.07 -33.61
CA ARG A 182 27.71 4.99 -33.27
C ARG A 182 27.44 3.71 -34.06
N VAL A 183 26.21 3.19 -34.04
CA VAL A 183 25.84 1.98 -34.79
C VAL A 183 26.06 2.19 -36.29
N PHE A 184 25.78 3.39 -36.80
CA PHE A 184 26.02 3.75 -38.18
C PHE A 184 27.50 3.71 -38.55
N THR A 185 28.37 4.36 -37.76
CA THR A 185 29.81 4.37 -38.00
C THR A 185 30.39 2.96 -38.03
N GLU A 186 30.00 2.11 -37.08
CA GLU A 186 30.50 0.74 -37.01
C GLU A 186 29.96 -0.15 -38.15
N GLY A 187 28.69 0.05 -38.55
CA GLY A 187 28.13 -0.62 -39.71
C GLY A 187 28.79 -0.21 -41.04
N VAL A 188 29.14 1.07 -41.19
CA VAL A 188 29.88 1.57 -42.36
C VAL A 188 31.29 1.02 -42.39
N LEU A 189 32.00 0.99 -41.25
CA LEU A 189 33.34 0.40 -41.13
C LEU A 189 33.35 -1.10 -41.43
N SER A 190 32.24 -1.79 -41.19
CA SER A 190 32.07 -3.21 -41.52
C SER A 190 31.77 -3.47 -43.01
N GLY A 191 31.71 -2.42 -43.84
CA GLY A 191 31.42 -2.54 -45.28
C GLY A 191 29.94 -2.74 -45.62
N LEU A 192 29.03 -2.60 -44.63
CA LEU A 192 27.59 -2.84 -44.78
C LEU A 192 26.80 -1.53 -44.83
N SER A 193 27.24 -0.55 -45.61
CA SER A 193 26.70 0.84 -45.59
C SER A 193 25.18 0.94 -45.74
N GLY A 194 24.57 0.12 -46.60
CA GLY A 194 23.10 0.10 -46.78
C GLY A 194 22.33 -0.48 -45.58
N LEU A 195 22.86 -1.53 -44.94
CA LEU A 195 22.26 -2.13 -43.74
C LEU A 195 22.57 -1.33 -42.47
N ALA A 196 23.71 -0.63 -42.44
CA ALA A 196 24.16 0.18 -41.31
C ALA A 196 23.15 1.27 -40.95
N LEU A 197 22.61 1.97 -41.95
CA LEU A 197 21.59 3.00 -41.74
C LEU A 197 20.30 2.40 -41.16
N LEU A 198 19.84 1.29 -41.71
CA LEU A 198 18.60 0.66 -41.26
C LEU A 198 18.72 0.14 -39.83
N LEU A 199 19.83 -0.53 -39.51
CA LEU A 199 20.11 -1.02 -38.15
C LEU A 199 20.30 0.12 -37.16
N SER A 200 20.99 1.19 -37.52
CA SER A 200 21.21 2.33 -36.62
C SER A 200 19.91 3.07 -36.30
N VAL A 201 19.04 3.29 -37.30
CA VAL A 201 17.70 3.86 -37.07
C VAL A 201 16.87 2.95 -36.17
N LEU A 202 16.85 1.64 -36.45
CA LEU A 202 16.08 0.67 -35.68
C LEU A 202 16.53 0.64 -34.21
N VAL A 203 17.83 0.55 -33.95
CA VAL A 203 18.38 0.53 -32.59
C VAL A 203 18.08 1.84 -31.86
N ALA A 204 18.30 2.99 -32.51
CA ALA A 204 18.00 4.29 -31.90
C ALA A 204 16.50 4.43 -31.55
N LEU A 205 15.61 3.95 -32.42
CA LEU A 205 14.17 3.96 -32.18
C LEU A 205 13.77 3.03 -31.01
N ILE A 206 14.33 1.81 -30.94
CA ILE A 206 14.08 0.88 -29.84
C ILE A 206 14.54 1.49 -28.51
N MET A 207 15.70 2.14 -28.49
CA MET A 207 16.23 2.83 -27.31
C MET A 207 15.33 3.99 -26.87
N LEU A 208 14.91 4.83 -27.82
CA LEU A 208 13.97 5.92 -27.59
C LEU A 208 12.64 5.42 -27.00
N LEU A 209 12.06 4.37 -27.60
CA LEU A 209 10.82 3.76 -27.12
C LEU A 209 10.98 3.14 -25.73
N SER A 210 12.11 2.50 -25.45
CA SER A 210 12.40 1.88 -24.14
C SER A 210 12.49 2.94 -23.05
N ALA A 211 13.22 4.03 -23.31
CA ALA A 211 13.28 5.19 -22.42
C ALA A 211 11.88 5.80 -22.21
N ALA A 212 11.14 6.04 -23.29
CA ALA A 212 9.77 6.56 -23.19
C ALA A 212 8.87 5.65 -22.36
N LEU A 213 8.97 4.32 -22.52
CA LEU A 213 8.18 3.35 -21.76
C LEU A 213 8.47 3.42 -20.26
N VAL A 214 9.73 3.57 -19.85
CA VAL A 214 10.13 3.73 -18.43
C VAL A 214 9.51 5.00 -17.85
N PHE A 215 9.59 6.11 -18.58
CA PHE A 215 8.96 7.36 -18.18
C PHE A 215 7.43 7.20 -18.05
N PHE A 216 6.76 6.66 -19.08
CA PHE A 216 5.30 6.50 -19.10
C PHE A 216 4.80 5.51 -18.05
N THR A 217 5.55 4.44 -17.76
CA THR A 217 5.17 3.50 -16.71
C THR A 217 5.26 4.14 -15.33
N ALA A 218 6.27 4.97 -15.06
CA ALA A 218 6.38 5.72 -13.82
C ALA A 218 5.32 6.84 -13.70
N PHE A 219 5.06 7.56 -14.80
CA PHE A 219 4.07 8.64 -14.90
C PHE A 219 2.62 8.16 -14.77
N ARG A 220 2.29 7.03 -15.39
CA ARG A 220 0.92 6.46 -15.35
C ARG A 220 0.63 5.66 -14.08
N ASP A 221 1.60 5.51 -13.20
CA ASP A 221 1.48 4.65 -12.04
C ASP A 221 0.80 5.32 -10.87
N GLY A 222 -0.53 5.16 -10.79
CA GLY A 222 -1.31 5.64 -9.65
C GLY A 222 -1.22 7.14 -9.46
N SER A 223 -2.02 7.67 -8.55
CA SER A 223 -1.91 9.06 -8.13
C SER A 223 -1.42 9.13 -6.68
N PRO A 224 -0.88 10.26 -6.20
CA PRO A 224 -0.52 10.40 -4.80
C PRO A 224 -1.69 10.20 -3.84
N GLU A 225 -2.92 10.52 -4.25
CA GLU A 225 -4.12 10.21 -3.46
C GLU A 225 -4.31 8.70 -3.26
N GLN A 226 -3.94 7.87 -4.25
CA GLN A 226 -3.96 6.42 -4.12
C GLN A 226 -2.91 5.92 -3.11
N GLU A 227 -1.74 6.56 -3.06
CA GLU A 227 -0.68 6.25 -2.09
C GLU A 227 -1.10 6.67 -0.68
N ASP A 228 -1.68 7.86 -0.54
CA ASP A 228 -2.29 8.35 0.71
C ASP A 228 -3.40 7.38 1.18
N LEU A 229 -4.28 6.93 0.28
CA LEU A 229 -5.32 5.95 0.58
C LEU A 229 -4.75 4.61 1.05
N ALA A 230 -3.71 4.09 0.38
CA ALA A 230 -3.06 2.85 0.77
C ALA A 230 -2.44 2.96 2.17
N HIS A 231 -1.82 4.09 2.48
CA HIS A 231 -1.26 4.38 3.81
C HIS A 231 -2.34 4.47 4.88
N TYR A 232 -3.41 5.25 4.65
CA TYR A 232 -4.52 5.35 5.60
C TYR A 232 -5.22 4.00 5.81
N SER A 233 -5.39 3.23 4.74
CA SER A 233 -5.95 1.88 4.83
C SER A 233 -5.12 0.98 5.74
N ALA A 234 -3.79 1.01 5.62
CA ALA A 234 -2.91 0.26 6.51
C ALA A 234 -3.06 0.68 7.99
N LEU A 235 -3.15 1.99 8.27
CA LEU A 235 -3.36 2.52 9.62
C LEU A 235 -4.71 2.12 10.21
N VAL A 236 -5.78 2.14 9.42
CA VAL A 236 -7.12 1.73 9.84
C VAL A 236 -7.15 0.23 10.12
N HIS A 237 -6.59 -0.60 9.23
CA HIS A 237 -6.56 -2.05 9.41
C HIS A 237 -5.76 -2.48 10.64
N ASP A 238 -4.65 -1.81 10.92
CA ASP A 238 -3.87 -2.04 12.14
C ASP A 238 -4.69 -1.74 13.40
N GLY A 239 -5.39 -0.60 13.42
CA GLY A 239 -6.26 -0.21 14.53
C GLY A 239 -7.42 -1.19 14.74
N GLU A 240 -8.09 -1.60 13.66
CA GLU A 240 -9.17 -2.58 13.73
C GLU A 240 -8.69 -3.94 14.21
N ARG A 241 -7.52 -4.40 13.75
CA ARG A 241 -6.93 -5.68 14.21
C ARG A 241 -6.63 -5.63 15.71
N ARG A 242 -6.09 -4.52 16.21
CA ARG A 242 -5.82 -4.34 17.64
C ARG A 242 -7.13 -4.29 18.44
N GLN A 243 -8.13 -3.55 17.95
CA GLN A 243 -9.44 -3.48 18.58
C GLN A 243 -10.09 -4.86 18.68
N ARG A 244 -10.08 -5.65 17.60
CA ARG A 244 -10.64 -7.01 17.58
C ARG A 244 -9.96 -7.90 18.61
N ARG A 245 -8.62 -7.88 18.70
CA ARG A 245 -7.86 -8.65 19.70
C ARG A 245 -8.26 -8.28 21.13
N LEU A 246 -8.42 -6.99 21.43
CA LEU A 246 -8.81 -6.55 22.77
C LEU A 246 -10.26 -6.90 23.11
N VAL A 247 -11.17 -6.82 22.13
CA VAL A 247 -12.56 -7.27 22.29
C VAL A 247 -12.61 -8.77 22.58
N ASP A 248 -11.85 -9.58 21.83
CA ASP A 248 -11.76 -11.03 22.05
C ASP A 248 -11.19 -11.35 23.44
N ASP A 249 -10.22 -10.58 23.93
CA ASP A 249 -9.70 -10.70 25.29
C ASP A 249 -10.75 -10.40 26.36
N VAL A 250 -11.52 -9.32 26.20
CA VAL A 250 -12.60 -8.95 27.13
C VAL A 250 -13.67 -10.03 27.19
N VAL A 251 -14.07 -10.58 26.04
CA VAL A 251 -15.04 -11.68 25.96
C VAL A 251 -14.50 -12.91 26.70
N ARG A 252 -13.23 -13.28 26.49
CA ARG A 252 -12.59 -14.40 27.19
C ARG A 252 -12.52 -14.20 28.70
N LEU A 253 -12.14 -13.01 29.17
CA LEU A 253 -12.09 -12.70 30.60
C LEU A 253 -13.47 -12.73 31.24
N ARG A 254 -14.51 -12.23 30.54
CA ARG A 254 -15.89 -12.26 31.02
C ARG A 254 -16.42 -13.69 31.13
N MET A 255 -16.12 -14.55 30.15
CA MET A 255 -16.44 -15.99 30.25
C MET A 255 -15.77 -16.64 31.47
N HIS A 256 -14.50 -16.31 31.72
CA HIS A 256 -13.77 -16.86 32.88
C HIS A 256 -14.34 -16.38 34.22
N HIS A 257 -14.73 -15.10 34.30
CA HIS A 257 -15.40 -14.54 35.47
C HIS A 257 -16.73 -15.24 35.75
N ASN A 258 -17.59 -15.41 34.74
CA ASN A 258 -18.86 -16.11 34.89
C ASN A 258 -18.67 -17.56 35.38
N MET A 259 -17.67 -18.28 34.87
CA MET A 259 -17.36 -19.64 35.33
C MET A 259 -16.92 -19.69 36.80
N LEU A 260 -16.25 -18.65 37.30
CA LEU A 260 -15.89 -18.56 38.73
C LEU A 260 -17.10 -18.25 39.60
N GLU A 261 -18.00 -17.38 39.15
CA GLU A 261 -19.25 -17.07 39.87
C GLU A 261 -20.16 -18.29 39.97
N GLU A 262 -20.32 -19.07 38.89
CA GLU A 262 -21.09 -20.31 38.91
C GLU A 262 -20.51 -21.35 39.88
N ARG A 263 -19.17 -21.43 39.97
CA ARG A 263 -18.49 -22.35 40.90
C ARG A 263 -18.69 -21.92 42.36
N ASP A 264 -18.60 -20.63 42.64
CA ASP A 264 -18.79 -20.09 43.99
C ASP A 264 -20.26 -20.22 44.42
N ALA A 265 -21.22 -20.01 43.50
CA ALA A 265 -22.65 -20.21 43.75
C ALA A 265 -23.00 -21.68 44.04
N GLY A 266 -22.49 -22.62 43.23
CA GLY A 266 -22.72 -24.06 43.44
C GLY A 266 -22.09 -24.62 44.73
N SER A 267 -20.98 -24.03 45.20
CA SER A 267 -20.34 -24.43 46.45
C SER A 267 -21.11 -24.01 47.71
N SER A 268 -21.94 -22.97 47.64
CA SER A 268 -22.77 -22.53 48.78
C SER A 268 -24.00 -23.41 48.97
N ASP A 269 -24.57 -23.94 47.89
CA ASP A 269 -25.80 -24.74 47.93
C ASP A 269 -25.54 -26.20 48.37
N GLY A 270 -24.34 -26.73 48.06
CA GLY A 270 -23.93 -28.09 48.42
C GLY A 270 -23.65 -28.34 49.91
N ARG A 271 -23.73 -27.31 50.78
CA ARG A 271 -23.49 -27.46 52.23
C ARG A 271 -24.77 -27.70 53.05
N SER A 272 -25.95 -27.69 52.42
CA SER A 272 -27.24 -27.95 53.07
C SER A 272 -27.87 -29.30 52.70
N ALA A 273 -27.25 -30.11 51.86
CA ALA A 273 -27.79 -31.40 51.43
C ALA A 273 -27.05 -32.58 52.10
N ASP A 274 -27.12 -32.64 53.42
CA ASP A 274 -27.15 -33.94 54.11
C ASP A 274 -28.61 -34.41 54.11
N GLY A 275 -29.04 -34.98 52.97
CA GLY A 275 -30.44 -35.37 52.76
C GLY A 275 -30.81 -35.65 51.32
N ALA A 276 -30.44 -36.85 50.84
CA ALA A 276 -31.10 -37.65 49.80
C ALA A 276 -31.92 -36.95 48.70
N ASP A 277 -31.34 -36.80 47.50
CA ASP A 277 -31.79 -37.46 46.25
C ASP A 277 -31.25 -36.73 45.01
N ALA A 278 -30.46 -37.45 44.22
CA ALA A 278 -29.76 -36.95 43.06
C ALA A 278 -30.66 -36.97 41.81
N HIS A 279 -30.98 -35.80 41.25
CA HIS A 279 -31.46 -35.68 39.87
C HIS A 279 -30.54 -34.77 39.06
N VAL A 280 -29.75 -35.39 38.18
CA VAL A 280 -28.82 -34.72 37.25
C VAL A 280 -29.62 -34.13 36.09
N VAL A 281 -29.72 -32.79 36.03
CA VAL A 281 -30.23 -32.07 34.85
C VAL A 281 -29.05 -31.45 34.11
N ARG A 282 -28.76 -32.00 32.94
CA ARG A 282 -27.71 -31.55 32.01
C ARG A 282 -28.27 -30.38 31.20
N VAL A 283 -27.74 -29.17 31.39
CA VAL A 283 -28.13 -27.99 30.60
C VAL A 283 -27.14 -27.81 29.45
N ASP A 284 -27.61 -28.09 28.23
CA ASP A 284 -26.89 -27.84 26.98
C ASP A 284 -26.90 -26.34 26.65
N TYR A 285 -25.77 -25.66 26.86
CA TYR A 285 -25.56 -24.30 26.37
C TYR A 285 -25.20 -24.35 24.87
N ALA A 286 -26.23 -24.34 24.03
CA ALA A 286 -26.07 -24.13 22.60
C ALA A 286 -25.51 -22.71 22.32
N ARG A 287 -24.39 -22.68 21.59
CA ARG A 287 -23.75 -21.48 21.03
C ARG A 287 -24.79 -20.56 20.37
N GLN A 288 -24.98 -19.35 20.89
CA GLN A 288 -25.54 -18.26 20.09
C GLN A 288 -24.45 -17.76 19.12
N PRO A 289 -24.70 -17.78 17.81
CA PRO A 289 -23.80 -17.14 16.86
C PRO A 289 -23.83 -15.62 17.07
N LEU A 290 -22.64 -15.01 17.14
CA LEU A 290 -22.49 -13.56 17.07
C LEU A 290 -23.22 -13.05 15.82
N LEU A 291 -24.27 -12.25 16.04
CA LEU A 291 -24.92 -11.49 14.99
C LEU A 291 -23.87 -10.64 14.26
N PRO A 292 -23.83 -10.65 12.91
CA PRO A 292 -23.01 -9.71 12.18
C PRO A 292 -23.45 -8.27 12.49
N PRO A 293 -22.53 -7.30 12.45
CA PRO A 293 -22.86 -5.90 12.68
C PRO A 293 -23.95 -5.46 11.70
N SER A 294 -25.04 -4.94 12.26
CA SER A 294 -26.10 -4.22 11.56
C SER A 294 -25.49 -3.24 10.54
N SER A 295 -25.66 -3.55 9.26
CA SER A 295 -25.47 -2.58 8.19
C SER A 295 -26.63 -1.60 8.24
N ASN A 296 -26.53 -0.62 9.14
CA ASN A 296 -27.46 0.51 9.18
C ASN A 296 -27.45 1.17 7.79
N GLY A 297 -28.61 1.07 7.13
CA GLY A 297 -28.84 1.58 5.80
C GLY A 297 -28.52 3.07 5.72
N ARG A 298 -27.45 3.39 4.99
CA ARG A 298 -27.34 4.68 4.30
C ARG A 298 -28.35 4.65 3.17
N LYS A 299 -29.53 5.25 3.41
CA LYS A 299 -30.40 5.72 2.33
C LYS A 299 -29.56 6.70 1.49
N ALA A 300 -29.30 6.34 0.24
CA ALA A 300 -28.82 7.29 -0.75
C ALA A 300 -29.88 8.40 -0.93
N PRO A 301 -29.51 9.68 -0.93
CA PRO A 301 -30.42 10.72 -1.38
C PRO A 301 -30.69 10.52 -2.86
N ALA A 302 -31.97 10.41 -3.22
CA ALA A 302 -32.42 10.47 -4.60
C ALA A 302 -32.08 11.86 -5.15
N ILE A 303 -31.09 11.92 -6.05
CA ILE A 303 -30.81 13.11 -6.85
C ILE A 303 -31.92 13.19 -7.91
N GLY A 304 -32.97 13.95 -7.59
CA GLY A 304 -33.94 14.42 -8.57
C GLY A 304 -33.30 15.54 -9.39
N GLY A 305 -32.88 15.21 -10.61
CA GLY A 305 -32.45 16.19 -11.60
C GLY A 305 -33.65 16.69 -12.40
N ASP A 306 -34.10 17.91 -12.11
CA ASP A 306 -34.86 18.72 -13.07
C ASP A 306 -33.88 19.20 -14.15
N GLN A 307 -34.03 18.67 -15.36
CA GLN A 307 -33.47 19.29 -16.56
C GLN A 307 -34.46 20.34 -17.10
N PRO A 308 -34.04 21.59 -17.33
CA PRO A 308 -34.72 22.44 -18.28
C PRO A 308 -34.27 22.07 -19.71
N THR A 309 -35.24 21.69 -20.54
CA THR A 309 -35.11 21.56 -22.00
C THR A 309 -34.97 22.92 -22.69
N PRO A 310 -34.36 22.96 -23.90
CA PRO A 310 -33.91 24.17 -24.59
C PRO A 310 -35.02 25.12 -25.06
#